data_AF-A0A365KJY8-F1
#
_entry.id   AF-A0A365KJY8-F1
#
_cell.length_a   1.000
_cell.length_b   1.000
_cell.length_c   1.000
_cell.angle_alpha   90.00
_cell.angle_beta   90.00
_cell.angle_gamma   90.00
#
_symmetry.space_group_name_H-M   'P 1'
#
loop_
_entity.id
_entity.type
_entity.pdbx_description
1 polymer ?
#
loop_
_entity_poly.entity_id
_entity_poly.type
_entity_poly.pdbx_seq_one_letter_code
_entity_poly.pdbx_strand_id
1 'polypeptide(L)'
;MNKKVGLLLAGAALILAACGDDGMQTSEEQNDVAEETEVVEQEKSNEQAASEEAETEETEESSETQKEGEAPEAISGKASELLSKGEKTSFVFNQIGEFSIFCEPHPVMKMTVVVEEGAELSGEVELDIADYEFSEETIVVAPGTIITWTNLDGAQHNVAFK
;
A
#
# COMPACT_ATOMS: atom_id res chain seq x y z
N MET A 1 -13.73 42.81 7.05
CA MET A 1 -13.17 43.92 6.24
C MET A 1 -11.70 44.11 6.55
N ASN A 2 -10.89 44.33 5.49
CA ASN A 2 -9.58 45.01 5.46
C ASN A 2 -8.33 44.18 5.80
N LYS A 3 -7.28 44.08 4.97
CA LYS A 3 -6.94 44.69 3.67
C LYS A 3 -5.91 43.80 2.96
N LYS A 4 -6.13 43.50 1.68
CA LYS A 4 -5.11 42.98 0.75
C LYS A 4 -4.36 44.16 0.14
N VAL A 5 -3.03 44.14 0.20
CA VAL A 5 -2.05 44.93 -0.58
C VAL A 5 -0.81 44.01 -0.60
N GLY A 6 -0.28 43.46 -1.70
CA GLY A 6 -0.19 43.94 -3.07
C GLY A 6 1.28 44.31 -3.33
N LEU A 7 1.98 43.61 -4.25
CA LEU A 7 2.89 44.18 -5.25
C LEU A 7 3.70 43.08 -5.98
N LEU A 8 3.62 43.10 -7.31
CA LEU A 8 4.42 42.38 -8.30
C LEU A 8 5.93 42.64 -8.18
N LEU A 9 6.75 41.69 -8.64
CA LEU A 9 7.78 41.94 -9.67
C LEU A 9 8.31 40.63 -10.26
N ALA A 10 8.39 40.60 -11.59
CA ALA A 10 8.92 39.54 -12.42
C ALA A 10 10.46 39.46 -12.36
N GLY A 11 11.00 38.27 -12.60
CA GLY A 11 12.42 38.05 -12.84
C GLY A 11 12.68 36.66 -13.40
N ALA A 12 12.64 36.54 -14.73
CA ALA A 12 13.12 35.38 -15.46
C ALA A 12 14.65 35.48 -15.65
N ALA A 13 15.38 34.38 -15.50
CA ALA A 13 16.70 34.20 -16.12
C ALA A 13 17.06 32.71 -16.24
N LEU A 14 17.08 32.25 -17.49
CA LEU A 14 17.68 31.03 -18.03
C LEU A 14 19.20 30.99 -17.80
N ILE A 15 19.75 29.83 -17.43
CA ILE A 15 21.09 29.40 -17.87
C ILE A 15 21.03 27.91 -18.26
N LEU A 16 21.47 27.65 -19.48
CA LEU A 16 21.68 26.35 -20.13
C LEU A 16 23.10 25.81 -19.87
N ALA A 17 23.29 24.53 -20.24
CA ALA A 17 24.55 23.78 -20.46
C ALA A 17 25.03 22.94 -19.25
N ALA A 18 25.57 21.72 -19.40
CA ALA A 18 26.18 21.06 -20.56
C ALA A 18 26.19 19.52 -20.41
N CYS A 19 26.40 18.85 -21.55
CA CYS A 19 26.58 17.41 -21.76
C CYS A 19 27.97 16.86 -21.37
N GLY A 20 28.09 15.53 -21.35
CA GLY A 20 29.33 14.75 -21.52
C GLY A 20 29.74 13.94 -20.27
N ASP A 21 30.26 12.72 -20.33
CA ASP A 21 30.79 11.91 -21.44
C ASP A 21 31.07 10.49 -20.91
N ASP A 22 30.88 9.52 -21.81
CA ASP A 22 31.35 8.14 -21.93
C ASP A 22 32.12 7.38 -20.82
N GLY A 23 31.77 6.10 -20.73
CA GLY A 23 32.54 5.06 -20.05
C GLY A 23 32.13 3.65 -20.50
N MET A 24 32.43 3.29 -21.75
CA MET A 24 32.37 1.92 -22.28
C MET A 24 33.78 1.37 -22.47
N GLN A 25 34.09 0.20 -21.90
CA GLN A 25 34.99 -0.87 -22.41
C GLN A 25 34.63 -2.15 -21.64
N THR A 26 33.99 -3.18 -22.20
CA THR A 26 34.50 -4.28 -23.07
C THR A 26 35.80 -4.93 -22.58
N SER A 27 35.75 -6.22 -22.23
CA SER A 27 36.53 -7.27 -22.92
C SER A 27 36.29 -8.65 -22.28
N GLU A 28 35.91 -9.57 -23.15
CA GLU A 28 35.73 -11.01 -22.97
C GLU A 28 37.09 -11.75 -23.11
N GLU A 29 37.18 -12.96 -22.54
CA GLU A 29 37.95 -14.18 -22.95
C GLU A 29 38.36 -14.97 -21.69
N GLN A 30 37.82 -16.17 -21.41
CA GLN A 30 37.87 -17.49 -22.07
C GLN A 30 39.00 -18.41 -21.56
N ASN A 31 38.58 -19.62 -21.16
CA ASN A 31 39.22 -20.95 -21.23
C ASN A 31 38.21 -21.92 -20.54
N ASP A 32 37.40 -22.75 -21.23
CA ASP A 32 37.69 -23.98 -22.02
C ASP A 32 38.37 -25.05 -21.13
N VAL A 33 38.03 -26.35 -21.02
CA VAL A 33 37.10 -27.33 -21.64
C VAL A 33 37.22 -28.61 -20.75
N ALA A 34 36.15 -29.24 -20.27
CA ALA A 34 35.41 -30.41 -20.79
C ALA A 34 35.85 -31.80 -20.26
N GLU A 35 34.90 -32.74 -20.45
CA GLU A 35 35.04 -34.20 -20.58
C GLU A 35 34.87 -35.05 -19.31
N GLU A 36 34.06 -36.13 -19.25
CA GLU A 36 32.87 -36.66 -19.95
C GLU A 36 32.32 -37.73 -18.99
N THR A 37 31.04 -38.07 -19.08
CA THR A 37 30.57 -39.43 -19.45
C THR A 37 29.10 -39.64 -19.09
N GLU A 38 28.42 -40.24 -20.05
CA GLU A 38 26.99 -40.40 -20.25
C GLU A 38 26.50 -41.78 -19.80
N VAL A 39 25.25 -41.89 -19.33
CA VAL A 39 24.23 -42.94 -19.65
C VAL A 39 22.89 -42.40 -19.06
N VAL A 40 21.87 -41.88 -19.77
CA VAL A 40 20.93 -42.42 -20.80
C VAL A 40 19.86 -43.39 -20.25
N GLU A 41 18.62 -42.85 -20.16
CA GLU A 41 17.26 -43.40 -20.40
C GLU A 41 16.68 -44.51 -19.47
N GLN A 42 15.63 -44.24 -18.70
CA GLN A 42 14.17 -44.12 -19.00
C GLN A 42 13.38 -45.44 -19.02
N GLU A 43 12.17 -45.38 -18.45
CA GLU A 43 10.90 -46.10 -18.76
C GLU A 43 10.13 -46.34 -17.43
N LYS A 44 9.03 -45.61 -17.12
CA LYS A 44 7.62 -45.87 -17.54
C LYS A 44 6.82 -46.34 -16.29
N SER A 45 5.60 -45.92 -15.95
CA SER A 45 4.47 -45.40 -16.72
C SER A 45 3.50 -44.61 -15.83
N ASN A 46 2.99 -43.54 -16.43
CA ASN A 46 1.74 -42.83 -16.22
C ASN A 46 0.49 -43.74 -16.31
N GLU A 47 -0.60 -43.35 -15.63
CA GLU A 47 -2.01 -43.34 -16.06
C GLU A 47 -2.82 -42.84 -14.82
N GLN A 48 -3.63 -41.78 -14.86
CA GLN A 48 -4.85 -41.68 -15.66
C GLN A 48 -5.52 -40.29 -15.58
N ALA A 49 -5.98 -39.85 -16.76
CA ALA A 49 -7.16 -39.00 -17.12
C ALA A 49 -7.27 -37.56 -16.57
N ALA A 50 -7.13 -36.55 -17.44
CA ALA A 50 -8.17 -35.99 -18.34
C ALA A 50 -9.16 -35.10 -17.56
N SER A 51 -9.02 -33.77 -17.57
CA SER A 51 -9.42 -32.84 -18.65
C SER A 51 -10.85 -33.06 -19.11
N GLU A 52 -11.77 -32.20 -18.67
CA GLU A 52 -12.62 -31.40 -19.55
C GLU A 52 -13.39 -30.37 -18.71
N GLU A 53 -13.28 -29.12 -19.18
CA GLU A 53 -14.27 -28.05 -19.16
C GLU A 53 -15.07 -27.78 -17.88
N ALA A 54 -14.77 -26.63 -17.27
CA ALA A 54 -15.82 -25.69 -16.90
C ALA A 54 -15.23 -24.27 -16.96
N GLU A 55 -15.25 -23.69 -18.16
CA GLU A 55 -15.57 -22.27 -18.26
C GLU A 55 -16.90 -22.04 -17.55
N THR A 56 -16.95 -21.08 -16.62
CA THR A 56 -18.08 -20.15 -16.46
C THR A 56 -17.75 -19.14 -15.37
N GLU A 57 -17.76 -17.88 -15.81
CA GLU A 57 -18.09 -16.65 -15.08
C GLU A 57 -17.01 -16.19 -14.09
N GLU A 58 -16.17 -15.19 -14.40
CA GLU A 58 -16.55 -13.82 -14.75
C GLU A 58 -17.88 -13.43 -14.11
N THR A 59 -17.88 -13.34 -12.79
CA THR A 59 -18.67 -12.30 -12.14
C THR A 59 -17.75 -11.12 -11.91
N GLU A 60 -17.75 -10.23 -12.90
CA GLU A 60 -17.64 -8.81 -12.60
C GLU A 60 -18.68 -8.48 -11.52
N GLU A 61 -18.22 -8.31 -10.29
CA GLU A 61 -18.93 -7.48 -9.32
C GLU A 61 -17.99 -6.34 -8.95
N SER A 62 -17.81 -5.48 -9.95
CA SER A 62 -17.69 -4.05 -9.73
C SER A 62 -18.71 -3.62 -8.67
N SER A 63 -18.24 -2.84 -7.71
CA SER A 63 -19.06 -2.17 -6.71
C SER A 63 -19.73 -3.13 -5.72
N GLU A 64 -18.97 -3.58 -4.71
CA GLU A 64 -19.54 -3.50 -3.37
C GLU A 64 -19.90 -2.03 -3.12
N THR A 65 -21.16 -1.71 -3.43
CA THR A 65 -21.82 -0.51 -2.94
C THR A 65 -21.66 -0.56 -1.43
N GLN A 66 -20.64 0.12 -0.91
CA GLN A 66 -20.56 0.45 0.49
C GLN A 66 -21.89 1.06 0.84
N LYS A 67 -22.61 0.40 1.75
CA LYS A 67 -23.80 0.96 2.34
C LYS A 67 -23.38 2.28 2.99
N GLU A 68 -23.59 3.38 2.28
CA GLU A 68 -23.44 4.74 2.76
C GLU A 68 -24.13 4.81 4.13
N GLY A 69 -23.34 4.96 5.18
CA GLY A 69 -23.87 5.07 6.53
C GLY A 69 -22.86 4.96 7.66
N GLU A 70 -22.08 3.88 7.73
CA GLU A 70 -21.24 3.62 8.90
C GLU A 70 -19.97 2.83 8.53
N ALA A 71 -18.81 3.41 8.82
CA ALA A 71 -17.53 2.72 8.73
C ALA A 71 -17.52 1.48 9.65
N PRO A 72 -16.89 0.35 9.25
CA PRO A 72 -16.78 -0.82 10.09
C PRO A 72 -16.04 -0.51 11.40
N GLU A 73 -16.40 -1.22 12.48
CA GLU A 73 -15.71 -1.05 13.76
C GLU A 73 -14.26 -1.53 13.69
N ALA A 74 -13.35 -0.77 14.31
CA ALA A 74 -11.98 -1.17 14.59
C ALA A 74 -12.00 -2.32 15.61
N ILE A 75 -11.66 -3.52 15.16
CA ILE A 75 -11.66 -4.74 15.98
C ILE A 75 -10.33 -5.47 15.74
N SER A 76 -9.65 -5.84 16.83
CA SER A 76 -8.43 -6.66 16.80
C SER A 76 -8.60 -7.92 15.94
N GLY A 77 -7.62 -8.23 15.11
CA GLY A 77 -7.62 -9.36 14.18
C GLY A 77 -8.39 -9.13 12.88
N LYS A 78 -8.97 -7.94 12.65
CA LYS A 78 -9.55 -7.57 11.35
C LYS A 78 -8.55 -6.80 10.50
N ALA A 79 -8.78 -6.77 9.20
CA ALA A 79 -8.04 -5.97 8.24
C ALA A 79 -8.98 -5.40 7.17
N SER A 80 -8.60 -4.28 6.57
CA SER A 80 -9.17 -3.84 5.29
C SER A 80 -8.67 -4.71 4.14
N GLU A 81 -9.32 -4.56 2.99
CA GLU A 81 -8.77 -4.98 1.71
C GLU A 81 -7.47 -4.25 1.38
N LEU A 82 -6.75 -4.73 0.37
CA LEU A 82 -5.60 -4.02 -0.20
C LEU A 82 -6.08 -2.80 -0.98
N LEU A 83 -5.51 -1.65 -0.63
CA LEU A 83 -5.74 -0.36 -1.22
C LEU A 83 -4.71 -0.12 -2.31
N SER A 84 -5.18 0.10 -3.53
CA SER A 84 -4.42 0.69 -4.62
C SER A 84 -4.19 2.18 -4.36
N LYS A 85 -3.33 2.80 -5.17
CA LYS A 85 -3.08 4.24 -5.10
C LYS A 85 -4.38 5.04 -5.24
N GLY A 86 -4.64 5.91 -4.27
CA GLY A 86 -5.80 6.79 -4.17
C GLY A 86 -7.02 6.14 -3.50
N GLU A 87 -7.00 4.83 -3.25
CA GLU A 87 -8.08 4.15 -2.54
C GLU A 87 -8.03 4.45 -1.05
N LYS A 88 -9.21 4.35 -0.44
CA LYS A 88 -9.43 4.69 0.97
C LYS A 88 -10.09 3.54 1.72
N THR A 89 -9.78 3.44 3.00
CA THR A 89 -10.54 2.62 3.95
C THR A 89 -10.81 3.43 5.21
N SER A 90 -11.90 3.12 5.91
CA SER A 90 -12.29 3.81 7.13
C SER A 90 -12.68 2.83 8.22
N PHE A 91 -12.35 3.16 9.46
CA PHE A 91 -12.79 2.41 10.63
C PHE A 91 -13.28 3.35 11.74
N VAL A 92 -14.33 2.94 12.46
CA VAL A 92 -14.82 3.66 13.65
C VAL A 92 -14.22 3.07 14.93
N PHE A 93 -13.76 3.95 15.81
CA PHE A 93 -13.07 3.63 17.06
C PHE A 93 -13.98 3.86 18.26
N ASN A 94 -14.92 2.94 18.49
CA ASN A 94 -15.89 3.05 19.59
C ASN A 94 -15.35 2.62 20.95
N GLN A 95 -14.39 1.68 20.98
CA GLN A 95 -13.92 1.08 22.22
C GLN A 95 -12.69 1.83 22.74
N ILE A 96 -12.74 2.27 24.00
CA ILE A 96 -11.59 2.83 24.72
C ILE A 96 -10.49 1.77 24.82
N GLY A 97 -9.25 2.17 24.56
CA GLY A 97 -8.09 1.28 24.58
C GLY A 97 -7.02 1.65 23.58
N GLU A 98 -6.02 0.79 23.46
CA GLU A 98 -4.92 0.95 22.50
C GLU A 98 -5.09 -0.05 21.36
N PHE A 99 -5.02 0.44 20.12
CA PHE A 99 -5.11 -0.34 18.89
C PHE A 99 -3.77 -0.31 18.18
N SER A 100 -3.11 -1.46 18.12
CA SER A 100 -1.90 -1.65 17.32
C SER A 100 -2.30 -1.93 15.87
N ILE A 101 -1.97 -0.99 14.99
CA ILE A 101 -2.28 -1.08 13.56
C ILE A 101 -0.99 -1.39 12.80
N PHE A 102 -1.09 -2.22 11.77
CA PHE A 102 0.01 -2.55 10.88
C PHE A 102 -0.48 -2.78 9.44
N CYS A 103 0.47 -2.83 8.50
CA CYS A 103 0.21 -3.25 7.13
C CYS A 103 0.60 -4.73 6.95
N GLU A 104 -0.28 -5.57 6.41
CA GLU A 104 -0.02 -7.01 6.26
C GLU A 104 1.10 -7.35 5.25
N PRO A 105 1.12 -6.81 4.01
CA PRO A 105 2.20 -7.08 3.07
C PRO A 105 3.54 -6.45 3.49
N HIS A 106 3.51 -5.47 4.39
CA HIS A 106 4.69 -4.75 4.87
C HIS A 106 4.67 -4.62 6.41
N PRO A 107 4.94 -5.70 7.18
CA PRO A 107 4.70 -5.76 8.64
C PRO A 107 5.52 -4.79 9.51
N VAL A 108 6.44 -4.04 8.90
CA VAL A 108 7.22 -2.99 9.56
C VAL A 108 6.46 -1.67 9.65
N MET A 109 5.46 -1.45 8.79
CA MET A 109 4.56 -0.29 8.83
C MET A 109 3.64 -0.45 10.03
N LYS A 110 3.74 0.45 11.00
CA LYS A 110 2.96 0.37 12.24
C LYS A 110 2.53 1.75 12.68
N MET A 111 1.36 1.80 13.31
CA MET A 111 0.91 2.95 14.07
C MET A 111 0.08 2.49 15.27
N THR A 112 -0.11 3.39 16.22
CA THR A 112 -0.97 3.15 17.37
C THR A 112 -2.10 4.17 17.42
N VAL A 113 -3.33 3.71 17.58
CA VAL A 113 -4.47 4.57 17.91
C VAL A 113 -4.83 4.33 19.37
N VAL A 114 -4.74 5.38 20.19
CA VAL A 114 -5.22 5.36 21.57
C VAL A 114 -6.59 6.02 21.61
N VAL A 115 -7.58 5.30 22.12
CA VAL A 115 -8.94 5.80 22.28
C VAL A 115 -9.18 6.08 23.76
N GLU A 116 -9.44 7.33 24.11
CA GLU A 116 -9.69 7.75 25.50
C GLU A 116 -10.73 8.88 25.59
N GLU A 117 -11.41 8.98 26.73
CA GLU A 117 -12.39 10.04 26.94
C GLU A 117 -11.71 11.42 27.00
N GLY A 118 -12.30 12.40 26.34
CA GLY A 118 -11.82 13.79 26.38
C GLY A 118 -10.59 14.07 25.50
N ALA A 119 -10.18 13.12 24.65
CA ALA A 119 -9.17 13.36 23.62
C ALA A 119 -9.57 14.52 22.70
N GLU A 120 -8.57 15.28 22.24
CA GLU A 120 -8.79 16.49 21.43
C GLU A 120 -9.26 16.15 20.00
N LEU A 121 -8.79 15.05 19.43
CA LEU A 121 -9.22 14.56 18.12
C LEU A 121 -10.53 13.78 18.25
N SER A 122 -11.54 14.14 17.47
CA SER A 122 -12.85 13.48 17.46
C SER A 122 -13.56 13.69 16.12
N GLY A 123 -14.61 12.90 15.86
CA GLY A 123 -15.38 13.00 14.62
C GLY A 123 -14.68 12.26 13.48
N GLU A 124 -14.20 12.99 12.48
CA GLU A 124 -13.53 12.43 11.31
C GLU A 124 -12.05 12.85 11.30
N VAL A 125 -11.16 11.88 11.15
CA VAL A 125 -9.71 12.08 11.02
C VAL A 125 -9.26 11.44 9.73
N GLU A 126 -8.54 12.19 8.90
CA GLU A 126 -7.91 11.67 7.68
C GLU A 126 -6.41 11.49 7.91
N LEU A 127 -5.89 10.33 7.52
CA LEU A 127 -4.47 9.98 7.55
C LEU A 127 -4.06 9.47 6.17
N ASP A 128 -2.77 9.60 5.88
CA ASP A 128 -2.19 9.13 4.64
C ASP A 128 -1.35 7.87 4.88
N ILE A 129 -1.27 7.01 3.87
CA ILE A 129 -0.27 5.96 3.77
C ILE A 129 0.66 6.37 2.62
N ALA A 130 1.89 6.74 2.95
CA ALA A 130 2.87 7.25 2.01
C ALA A 130 4.27 6.90 2.47
N ASP A 131 5.21 6.80 1.53
CA ASP A 131 6.62 6.51 1.81
C ASP A 131 6.82 5.21 2.63
N TYR A 132 5.96 4.22 2.44
CA TYR A 132 5.89 2.98 3.23
C TYR A 132 5.65 3.22 4.73
N GLU A 133 4.91 4.28 5.09
CA GLU A 133 4.57 4.61 6.47
C GLU A 133 3.09 5.02 6.58
N PHE A 134 2.52 4.88 7.78
CA PHE A 134 1.31 5.61 8.13
C PHE A 134 1.74 7.04 8.49
N SER A 135 0.98 8.06 8.11
CA SER A 135 1.37 9.47 8.30
C SER A 135 1.63 9.87 9.76
N GLU A 136 1.09 9.11 10.71
CA GLU A 136 1.30 9.30 12.14
C GLU A 136 1.72 7.97 12.79
N GLU A 137 2.72 7.99 13.65
CA GLU A 137 3.12 6.82 14.44
C GLU A 137 2.15 6.55 15.60
N THR A 138 1.58 7.60 16.19
CA THR A 138 0.60 7.48 17.28
C THR A 138 -0.36 8.67 17.29
N ILE A 139 -1.65 8.39 17.40
CA ILE A 139 -2.68 9.41 17.62
C ILE A 139 -3.58 9.03 18.81
N VAL A 140 -4.14 10.05 19.46
CA VAL A 140 -5.09 9.91 20.56
C VAL A 140 -6.42 10.50 20.12
N VAL A 141 -7.49 9.70 20.15
CA VAL A 141 -8.82 10.07 19.64
C VAL A 141 -9.92 9.77 20.65
N ALA A 142 -11.04 10.48 20.55
CA ALA A 142 -12.20 10.23 21.39
C ALA A 142 -12.99 9.00 20.88
N PRO A 143 -13.75 8.31 21.74
CA PRO A 143 -14.65 7.25 21.31
C PRO A 143 -15.63 7.72 20.22
N GLY A 144 -15.83 6.88 19.21
CA GLY A 144 -16.68 7.17 18.05
C GLY A 144 -15.98 7.89 16.90
N THR A 145 -14.67 8.15 17.02
CA THR A 145 -13.90 8.75 15.92
C THR A 145 -13.81 7.78 14.74
N ILE A 146 -14.07 8.29 13.54
CA ILE A 146 -13.83 7.59 12.27
C ILE A 146 -12.48 8.05 11.75
N ILE A 147 -11.58 7.11 11.53
CA ILE A 147 -10.30 7.38 10.87
C ILE A 147 -10.38 6.82 9.46
N THR A 148 -10.00 7.65 8.48
CA THR A 148 -9.92 7.30 7.07
C THR A 148 -8.47 7.36 6.62
N TRP A 149 -7.97 6.25 6.08
CA TRP A 149 -6.64 6.17 5.49
C TRP A 149 -6.74 6.24 3.97
N THR A 150 -5.88 7.05 3.35
CA THR A 150 -5.73 7.11 1.89
C THR A 150 -4.38 6.55 1.50
N ASN A 151 -4.33 5.56 0.60
CA ASN A 151 -3.05 5.12 0.05
C ASN A 151 -2.55 6.11 -1.00
N LEU A 152 -1.40 6.75 -0.77
CA LEU A 152 -0.75 7.65 -1.73
C LEU A 152 0.44 7.01 -2.44
N ASP A 153 0.89 5.85 -1.97
CA ASP A 153 1.98 5.07 -2.56
C ASP A 153 1.56 4.36 -3.84
N GLY A 154 2.55 3.99 -4.66
CA GLY A 154 2.33 3.08 -5.79
C GLY A 154 2.23 1.61 -5.36
N ALA A 155 2.76 1.27 -4.19
CA ALA A 155 2.59 -0.03 -3.58
C ALA A 155 1.17 -0.15 -3.00
N GLN A 156 0.65 -1.39 -2.93
CA GLN A 156 -0.63 -1.64 -2.28
C GLN A 156 -0.42 -1.78 -0.78
N HIS A 157 -1.35 -1.24 0.00
CA HIS A 157 -1.32 -1.23 1.45
C HIS A 157 -2.69 -1.56 2.03
N ASN A 158 -2.74 -2.06 3.25
CA ASN A 158 -3.98 -2.16 4.01
C ASN A 158 -3.79 -1.69 5.45
N VAL A 159 -4.91 -1.58 6.15
CA VAL A 159 -4.99 -1.26 7.58
C VAL A 159 -5.44 -2.52 8.30
N ALA A 160 -4.55 -3.12 9.11
CA ALA A 160 -4.83 -4.32 9.88
C ALA A 160 -4.62 -4.09 11.38
N PHE A 161 -5.45 -4.72 12.19
CA PHE A 161 -5.44 -4.61 13.65
C PHE A 161 -4.84 -5.86 14.26
N LYS A 162 -3.84 -5.70 15.11
CA LYS A 162 -3.22 -6.82 15.84
C LYS A 162 -4.07 -7.29 17.02
#